data_AF-A0A1F9XMS3-F1
#
_entry.id   AF-A0A1F9XMS3-F1
#
_cell.length_a   1.000
_cell.length_b   1.000
_cell.length_c   1.000
_cell.angle_alpha   90.00
_cell.angle_beta   90.00
_cell.angle_gamma   90.00
#
_symmetry.space_group_name_H-M   'P 1'
#
loop_
_entity.id
_entity.type
_entity.pdbx_description
1 polymer ?
#
loop_
_entity_poly.entity_id
_entity_poly.type
_entity_poly.pdbx_seq_one_letter_code
_entity_poly.pdbx_strand_id
1 'polypeptide(L)'
;MKKMLVITLIAVSLTGCAMVKEKVSGYYLSRVLKTLALQNPSQAELETAYSDIGKSLDYRPASRRSLETLEELTEKANKAGFARGFDLEIAILKRVLRGSPSNWPAYSSVINALSVRGDLYSLNALAARLEADTSSKDNHRQPYETAMALALCYASMAPWVESEGYLSLNKAPDTLMEKAREYARVRRRAEELQGALAKMDAADPSLKSKVSETLRSSAEVALGDLARSGDEARRLYASVAKMDAEPAFGKALNLTVQGNAALIKKDYSLARALYQSAMQNYAGFIDARKQLVEVDFQEGAGMVMTGAGVKAGKLLLYRAYEESDAVIEDALERPSLMPFMTGDKFLADTYSIRAAVIAAVNAIEKGRLKNKAKLEKEFKAALDEAVRLNPQGKLARDLLERYSKEGF
;
A
#
# COMPACT_ATOMS: atom_id res chain seq x y z
N MET A 1 -11.65 -59.04 23.50
CA MET A 1 -10.55 -59.34 22.56
C MET A 1 -10.85 -59.01 21.10
N LYS A 2 -11.97 -59.44 20.49
CA LYS A 2 -12.28 -59.14 19.06
C LYS A 2 -12.28 -57.64 18.68
N LYS A 3 -12.74 -56.74 19.56
CA LYS A 3 -12.73 -55.28 19.33
C LYS A 3 -11.31 -54.67 19.30
N MET A 4 -10.36 -55.17 20.11
CA MET A 4 -8.97 -54.69 20.08
C MET A 4 -8.25 -55.12 18.79
N LEU A 5 -8.49 -56.36 18.33
CA LEU A 5 -7.84 -56.91 17.14
C LEU A 5 -8.27 -56.17 15.85
N VAL A 6 -9.52 -55.73 15.77
CA VAL A 6 -10.03 -54.89 14.67
C VAL A 6 -9.43 -53.47 14.71
N ILE A 7 -9.29 -52.87 15.90
CA ILE A 7 -8.66 -51.55 16.05
C ILE A 7 -7.18 -51.61 15.67
N THR A 8 -6.45 -52.65 16.06
CA THR A 8 -5.04 -52.83 15.68
C THR A 8 -4.88 -53.09 14.17
N LEU A 9 -5.76 -53.89 13.56
CA LEU A 9 -5.73 -54.15 12.11
C LEU A 9 -6.05 -52.89 11.29
N ILE A 10 -7.00 -52.06 11.76
CA ILE A 10 -7.33 -50.75 11.18
C ILE A 10 -6.15 -49.77 11.38
N ALA A 11 -5.51 -49.74 12.55
CA ALA A 11 -4.35 -48.91 12.80
C ALA A 11 -3.13 -49.29 11.93
N VAL A 12 -2.91 -50.59 11.69
CA VAL A 12 -1.81 -51.08 10.83
C VAL A 12 -2.09 -50.82 9.34
N SER A 13 -3.35 -50.95 8.90
CA SER A 13 -3.73 -50.61 7.52
C SER A 13 -3.72 -49.09 7.24
N LEU A 14 -4.06 -48.26 8.24
CA LEU A 14 -3.95 -46.80 8.15
C LEU A 14 -2.49 -46.30 8.18
N THR A 15 -1.61 -46.93 8.99
CA THR A 15 -0.18 -46.57 9.02
C THR A 15 0.56 -47.01 7.74
N GLY A 16 0.19 -48.15 7.14
CA GLY A 16 0.70 -48.58 5.84
C GLY A 16 0.39 -47.59 4.71
N CYS A 17 -0.84 -47.04 4.68
CA CYS A 17 -1.21 -46.00 3.72
C CYS A 17 -0.42 -44.68 3.93
N ALA A 18 -0.13 -44.30 5.17
CA ALA A 18 0.64 -43.09 5.47
C ALA A 18 2.08 -43.16 4.96
N MET A 19 2.78 -44.29 5.18
CA MET A 19 4.15 -44.48 4.70
C MET A 19 4.25 -44.49 3.17
N VAL A 20 3.27 -45.07 2.48
CA VAL A 20 3.24 -45.05 1.01
C VAL A 20 3.03 -43.62 0.49
N LYS A 21 2.09 -42.86 1.06
CA LYS A 21 1.88 -41.45 0.70
C LYS A 21 3.14 -40.60 0.93
N GLU A 22 3.86 -40.85 2.02
CA GLU A 22 5.12 -40.14 2.30
C GLU A 22 6.21 -40.44 1.27
N LYS A 23 6.42 -41.71 0.91
CA LYS A 23 7.39 -42.08 -0.13
C LYS A 23 7.04 -41.47 -1.49
N VAL A 24 5.75 -41.50 -1.86
CA VAL A 24 5.28 -40.94 -3.14
C VAL A 24 5.41 -39.41 -3.15
N SER A 25 5.03 -38.72 -2.07
CA SER A 25 5.28 -37.28 -1.91
C SER A 25 6.76 -36.95 -2.03
N GLY A 26 7.64 -37.70 -1.34
CA GLY A 26 9.10 -37.53 -1.41
C GLY A 26 9.66 -37.74 -2.81
N TYR A 27 9.15 -38.72 -3.57
CA TYR A 27 9.55 -38.96 -4.96
C TYR A 27 9.28 -37.74 -5.84
N TYR A 28 8.06 -37.19 -5.80
CA TYR A 28 7.73 -36.00 -6.58
C TYR A 28 8.52 -34.77 -6.13
N LEU A 29 8.64 -34.55 -4.81
CA LEU A 29 9.45 -33.46 -4.27
C LEU A 29 10.91 -33.53 -4.75
N SER A 30 11.50 -34.72 -4.79
CA SER A 30 12.88 -34.90 -5.28
C SER A 30 13.07 -34.50 -6.75
N ARG A 31 12.03 -34.66 -7.58
CA ARG A 31 12.08 -34.22 -8.99
C ARG A 31 12.05 -32.70 -9.11
N VAL A 32 11.25 -32.04 -8.28
CA VAL A 32 11.19 -30.56 -8.21
C VAL A 32 12.55 -30.00 -7.79
N LEU A 33 13.18 -30.60 -6.78
CA LEU A 33 14.51 -30.20 -6.31
C LEU A 33 15.60 -30.31 -7.41
N LYS A 34 15.47 -31.27 -8.34
CA LYS A 34 16.38 -31.36 -9.50
C LYS A 34 16.22 -30.16 -10.43
N THR A 35 14.99 -29.73 -10.72
CA THR A 35 14.75 -28.51 -11.50
C THR A 35 15.26 -27.26 -10.77
N LEU A 36 15.10 -27.20 -9.45
CA LEU A 36 15.66 -26.13 -8.62
C LEU A 36 17.19 -26.11 -8.57
N ALA A 37 17.89 -27.20 -8.92
CA ALA A 37 19.35 -27.22 -9.02
C ALA A 37 19.89 -26.72 -10.39
N LEU A 38 19.04 -26.66 -11.44
CA LEU A 38 19.48 -26.23 -12.79
C LEU A 38 19.80 -24.73 -12.83
N GLN A 39 20.84 -24.28 -13.54
CA GLN A 39 21.06 -22.83 -13.63
C GLN A 39 19.97 -22.11 -14.44
N ASN A 40 19.59 -22.70 -15.58
CA ASN A 40 18.60 -22.13 -16.50
C ASN A 40 17.57 -23.20 -16.89
N PRO A 41 16.57 -23.49 -16.04
CA PRO A 41 15.51 -24.43 -16.40
C PRO A 41 14.66 -23.88 -17.54
N SER A 42 14.34 -24.73 -18.52
CA SER A 42 13.40 -24.42 -19.59
C SER A 42 11.97 -24.28 -19.06
N GLN A 43 11.09 -23.64 -19.85
CA GLN A 43 9.68 -23.49 -19.49
C GLN A 43 9.00 -24.85 -19.27
N ALA A 44 9.29 -25.85 -20.10
CA ALA A 44 8.73 -27.20 -19.96
C ALA A 44 9.18 -27.91 -18.67
N GLU A 45 10.43 -27.70 -18.25
CA GLU A 45 10.95 -28.22 -16.98
C GLU A 45 10.29 -27.54 -15.77
N LEU A 46 10.04 -26.23 -15.86
CA LEU A 46 9.30 -25.49 -14.84
C LEU A 46 7.85 -25.97 -14.74
N GLU A 47 7.14 -26.11 -15.86
CA GLU A 47 5.75 -26.63 -15.87
C GLU A 47 5.67 -28.05 -15.28
N THR A 48 6.63 -28.90 -15.62
CA THR A 48 6.73 -30.25 -15.06
C THR A 48 6.98 -30.20 -13.55
N ALA A 49 7.86 -29.31 -13.09
CA ALA A 49 8.12 -29.12 -11.67
C ALA A 49 6.88 -28.63 -10.91
N TYR A 50 6.08 -27.71 -11.47
CA TYR A 50 4.81 -27.30 -10.87
C TYR A 50 3.78 -28.44 -10.81
N SER A 51 3.72 -29.29 -11.83
CA SER A 51 2.89 -30.50 -11.79
C SER A 51 3.37 -31.46 -10.68
N ASP A 52 4.67 -31.69 -10.58
CA ASP A 52 5.25 -32.61 -9.59
C ASP A 52 5.09 -32.09 -8.15
N ILE A 53 5.32 -30.80 -7.89
CA ILE A 53 5.11 -30.24 -6.54
C ILE A 53 3.63 -30.25 -6.15
N GLY A 54 2.73 -30.03 -7.12
CA GLY A 54 1.29 -30.20 -6.93
C GLY A 54 0.93 -31.63 -6.51
N LYS A 55 1.49 -32.65 -7.17
CA LYS A 55 1.29 -34.05 -6.78
C LYS A 55 1.87 -34.33 -5.39
N SER A 56 3.06 -33.81 -5.06
CA SER A 56 3.63 -33.96 -3.71
C SER A 56 2.65 -33.47 -2.64
N LEU A 57 2.08 -32.28 -2.86
CA LEU A 57 1.11 -31.66 -1.95
C LEU A 57 -0.25 -32.39 -1.95
N ASP A 58 -0.68 -33.00 -3.06
CA ASP A 58 -1.90 -33.84 -3.07
C ASP A 58 -1.74 -35.07 -2.15
N TYR A 59 -0.54 -35.66 -2.07
CA TYR A 59 -0.25 -36.78 -1.17
C TYR A 59 0.02 -36.35 0.28
N ARG A 60 0.68 -35.20 0.49
CA ARG A 60 1.02 -34.67 1.82
C ARG A 60 0.73 -33.15 1.89
N PRO A 61 -0.54 -32.74 2.03
CA PRO A 61 -0.94 -31.33 1.94
C PRO A 61 -0.26 -30.42 2.97
N ALA A 62 -0.02 -30.93 4.18
CA ALA A 62 0.63 -30.19 5.26
C ALA A 62 2.18 -30.26 5.23
N SER A 63 2.78 -30.72 4.12
CA SER A 63 4.24 -30.79 3.99
C SER A 63 4.84 -29.39 3.91
N ARG A 64 5.35 -28.88 5.05
CA ARG A 64 6.06 -27.59 5.12
C ARG A 64 7.16 -27.48 4.06
N ARG A 65 8.00 -28.51 3.94
CA ARG A 65 9.06 -28.56 2.93
C ARG A 65 8.53 -28.43 1.50
N SER A 66 7.39 -29.05 1.18
CA SER A 66 6.82 -28.94 -0.17
C SER A 66 6.24 -27.55 -0.44
N LEU A 67 5.71 -26.87 0.59
CA LEU A 67 5.23 -25.48 0.46
C LEU A 67 6.42 -24.51 0.29
N GLU A 68 7.48 -24.67 1.06
CA GLU A 68 8.73 -23.88 0.90
C GLU A 68 9.35 -24.10 -0.47
N THR A 69 9.42 -25.36 -0.94
CA THR A 69 9.91 -25.68 -2.28
C THR A 69 9.01 -25.13 -3.40
N LEU A 70 7.71 -24.99 -3.19
CA LEU A 70 6.81 -24.35 -4.14
C LEU A 70 7.12 -22.85 -4.28
N GLU A 71 7.36 -22.15 -3.17
CA GLU A 71 7.73 -20.74 -3.14
C GLU A 71 9.09 -20.52 -3.83
N GLU A 72 10.10 -21.33 -3.49
CA GLU A 72 11.43 -21.30 -4.15
C GLU A 72 11.34 -21.56 -5.65
N LEU A 73 10.47 -22.49 -6.07
CA LEU A 73 10.22 -22.78 -7.49
C LEU A 73 9.64 -21.54 -8.19
N THR A 74 8.71 -20.82 -7.56
CA THR A 74 8.15 -19.59 -8.12
C THR A 74 9.16 -18.46 -8.19
N GLU A 75 9.95 -18.25 -7.15
CA GLU A 75 11.02 -17.25 -7.18
C GLU A 75 12.00 -17.50 -8.33
N LYS A 76 12.40 -18.77 -8.50
CA LYS A 76 13.28 -19.17 -9.60
C LYS A 76 12.63 -19.02 -10.96
N ALA A 77 11.37 -19.43 -11.09
CA ALA A 77 10.60 -19.29 -12.32
C ALA A 77 10.51 -17.82 -12.75
N ASN A 78 10.27 -16.91 -11.80
CA ASN A 78 10.24 -15.46 -12.06
C ASN A 78 11.61 -14.94 -12.52
N LYS A 79 12.71 -15.35 -11.86
CA LYS A 79 14.08 -14.99 -12.27
C LYS A 79 14.42 -15.50 -13.69
N ALA A 80 13.83 -16.62 -14.09
CA ALA A 80 13.96 -17.18 -15.44
C ALA A 80 12.96 -16.57 -16.46
N GLY A 81 12.14 -15.60 -16.07
CA GLY A 81 11.17 -14.95 -16.96
C GLY A 81 9.89 -15.77 -17.24
N PHE A 82 9.60 -16.80 -16.45
CA PHE A 82 8.40 -17.61 -16.61
C PHE A 82 7.18 -16.97 -15.94
N ALA A 83 6.46 -16.14 -16.71
CA ALA A 83 5.35 -15.32 -16.23
C ALA A 83 4.20 -16.09 -15.54
N ARG A 84 4.00 -17.38 -15.84
CA ARG A 84 2.91 -18.19 -15.29
C ARG A 84 3.19 -18.79 -13.90
N GLY A 85 4.39 -18.60 -13.35
CA GLY A 85 4.80 -19.23 -12.09
C GLY A 85 3.85 -18.94 -10.92
N PHE A 86 3.53 -17.67 -10.69
CA PHE A 86 2.60 -17.25 -9.63
C PHE A 86 1.18 -17.81 -9.81
N ASP A 87 0.67 -17.86 -11.05
CA ASP A 87 -0.66 -18.42 -11.31
C ASP A 87 -0.74 -19.91 -10.95
N LEU A 88 0.32 -20.66 -11.26
CA LEU A 88 0.42 -22.09 -10.93
C LEU A 88 0.54 -22.30 -9.43
N GLU A 89 1.36 -21.52 -8.74
CA GLU A 89 1.48 -21.56 -7.28
C GLU A 89 0.13 -21.29 -6.59
N ILE A 90 -0.53 -20.19 -6.93
CA ILE A 90 -1.83 -19.83 -6.36
C ILE A 90 -2.87 -20.92 -6.62
N ALA A 91 -2.88 -21.50 -7.83
CA ALA A 91 -3.81 -22.59 -8.17
C ALA A 91 -3.54 -23.87 -7.37
N ILE A 92 -2.28 -24.22 -7.14
CA ILE A 92 -1.87 -25.36 -6.29
C ILE A 92 -2.29 -25.11 -4.84
N LEU A 93 -1.99 -23.94 -4.28
CA LEU A 93 -2.35 -23.59 -2.91
C LEU A 93 -3.87 -23.56 -2.68
N LYS A 94 -4.63 -22.98 -3.62
CA LYS A 94 -6.12 -23.02 -3.59
C LYS A 94 -6.66 -24.46 -3.65
N ARG A 95 -5.98 -25.39 -4.33
CA ARG A 95 -6.35 -26.81 -4.36
C ARG A 95 -6.05 -27.49 -3.02
N VAL A 96 -4.87 -27.22 -2.45
CA VAL A 96 -4.47 -27.70 -1.12
C VAL A 96 -5.48 -27.28 -0.05
N LEU A 97 -5.91 -26.00 -0.05
CA LEU A 97 -6.91 -25.50 0.89
C LEU A 97 -8.30 -26.10 0.71
N ARG A 98 -8.69 -26.45 -0.52
CA ARG A 98 -9.95 -27.19 -0.77
C ARG A 98 -9.90 -28.61 -0.19
N GLY A 99 -8.75 -29.28 -0.28
CA GLY A 99 -8.57 -30.63 0.27
C GLY A 99 -8.31 -30.65 1.78
N SER A 100 -7.77 -29.56 2.34
CA SER A 100 -7.44 -29.43 3.75
C SER A 100 -7.69 -27.99 4.24
N PRO A 101 -8.94 -27.64 4.60
CA PRO A 101 -9.32 -26.28 5.02
C PRO A 101 -8.69 -25.76 6.31
N SER A 102 -7.95 -26.59 7.06
CA SER A 102 -7.21 -26.18 8.26
C SER A 102 -5.69 -26.18 8.04
N ASN A 103 -5.24 -26.12 6.78
CA ASN A 103 -3.83 -26.07 6.44
C ASN A 103 -3.29 -24.63 6.55
N TRP A 104 -3.00 -24.21 7.78
CA TRP A 104 -2.53 -22.85 8.09
C TRP A 104 -1.23 -22.43 7.39
N PRO A 105 -0.23 -23.32 7.22
CA PRO A 105 0.92 -23.00 6.37
C PRO A 105 0.52 -22.64 4.94
N ALA A 106 -0.42 -23.37 4.34
CA ALA A 106 -0.91 -23.06 2.98
C ALA A 106 -1.72 -21.76 2.92
N TYR A 107 -2.43 -21.38 3.99
CA TYR A 107 -3.03 -20.04 4.10
C TYR A 107 -1.97 -18.95 4.09
N SER A 108 -0.92 -19.08 4.89
CA SER A 108 0.19 -18.12 4.89
C SER A 108 0.81 -17.97 3.49
N SER A 109 1.13 -19.09 2.83
CA SER A 109 1.73 -19.07 1.49
C SER A 109 0.80 -18.44 0.45
N VAL A 110 -0.51 -18.76 0.47
CA VAL A 110 -1.43 -18.19 -0.54
C VAL A 110 -1.65 -16.70 -0.31
N ILE A 111 -1.71 -16.24 0.94
CA ILE A 111 -1.86 -14.82 1.24
C ILE A 111 -0.61 -14.07 0.80
N ASN A 112 0.58 -14.59 1.09
CA ASN A 112 1.83 -13.99 0.65
C ASN A 112 1.92 -13.92 -0.88
N ALA A 113 1.61 -15.01 -1.59
CA ALA A 113 1.63 -15.03 -3.06
C ALA A 113 0.62 -14.03 -3.67
N LEU A 114 -0.59 -13.94 -3.12
CA LEU A 114 -1.61 -12.97 -3.56
C LEU A 114 -1.20 -11.52 -3.22
N SER A 115 -0.59 -11.31 -2.06
CA SER A 115 -0.08 -10.03 -1.61
C SER A 115 1.06 -9.55 -2.50
N VAL A 116 2.04 -10.38 -2.84
CA VAL A 116 3.13 -9.99 -3.76
C VAL A 116 2.60 -9.54 -5.12
N ARG A 117 1.50 -10.13 -5.59
CA ARG A 117 0.86 -9.75 -6.86
C ARG A 117 -0.06 -8.52 -6.74
N GLY A 118 -0.49 -8.15 -5.54
CA GLY A 118 -1.53 -7.14 -5.34
C GLY A 118 -2.92 -7.59 -5.81
N ASP A 119 -3.24 -8.90 -5.76
CA ASP A 119 -4.56 -9.42 -6.15
C ASP A 119 -5.59 -9.19 -5.02
N LEU A 120 -6.03 -7.94 -4.89
CA LEU A 120 -7.02 -7.49 -3.91
C LEU A 120 -8.35 -8.25 -4.00
N TYR A 121 -8.77 -8.65 -5.21
CA TYR A 121 -10.01 -9.41 -5.41
C TYR A 121 -9.92 -10.79 -4.78
N SER A 122 -8.85 -11.54 -5.08
CA SER A 122 -8.63 -12.86 -4.48
C SER A 122 -8.40 -12.79 -2.97
N LEU A 123 -7.69 -11.77 -2.47
CA LEU A 123 -7.49 -11.55 -1.04
C LEU A 123 -8.81 -11.29 -0.32
N ASN A 124 -9.66 -10.41 -0.84
CA ASN A 124 -11.01 -10.17 -0.30
C ASN A 124 -11.87 -11.45 -0.33
N ALA A 125 -11.84 -12.22 -1.42
CA ALA A 125 -12.57 -13.49 -1.52
C ALA A 125 -12.09 -14.53 -0.51
N LEU A 126 -10.79 -14.57 -0.21
CA LEU A 126 -10.22 -15.44 0.81
C LEU A 126 -10.63 -15.00 2.21
N ALA A 127 -10.57 -13.70 2.50
CA ALA A 127 -11.03 -13.14 3.78
C ALA A 127 -12.52 -13.42 4.01
N ALA A 128 -13.39 -13.20 3.03
CA ALA A 128 -14.81 -13.49 3.14
C ALA A 128 -15.11 -14.96 3.45
N ARG A 129 -14.33 -15.90 2.88
CA ARG A 129 -14.44 -17.33 3.20
C ARG A 129 -14.05 -17.62 4.66
N LEU A 130 -12.95 -17.05 5.12
CA LEU A 130 -12.50 -17.19 6.51
C LEU A 130 -13.52 -16.56 7.49
N GLU A 131 -14.14 -15.43 7.15
CA GLU A 131 -15.19 -14.82 7.97
C GLU A 131 -16.46 -15.69 8.04
N ALA A 132 -16.88 -16.28 6.91
CA ALA A 132 -18.00 -17.21 6.90
C ALA A 132 -17.74 -18.44 7.79
N ASP A 133 -16.50 -18.94 7.80
CA ASP A 133 -16.10 -20.07 8.65
C ASP A 133 -16.16 -19.74 10.16
N THR A 134 -15.87 -18.50 10.55
CA THR A 134 -16.00 -18.04 11.96
C THR A 134 -17.44 -17.89 12.45
N SER A 135 -18.40 -17.72 11.52
CA SER A 135 -19.81 -17.43 11.84
C SER A 135 -20.67 -18.70 11.99
N SER A 136 -20.13 -19.86 11.60
CA SER A 136 -20.79 -21.16 11.64
C SER A 136 -20.77 -21.78 13.05
N LYS A 137 -21.94 -21.93 13.69
CA LYS A 137 -22.11 -22.53 15.03
C LYS A 137 -21.62 -23.98 15.16
N ASP A 138 -21.47 -24.69 14.05
CA ASP A 138 -21.08 -26.11 14.02
C ASP A 138 -19.57 -26.38 14.01
N ASN A 139 -18.72 -25.35 14.02
CA ASN A 139 -17.28 -25.53 13.85
C ASN A 139 -16.52 -25.39 15.18
N HIS A 140 -16.02 -26.51 15.71
CA HIS A 140 -14.91 -26.59 16.68
C HIS A 140 -13.56 -26.11 16.06
N ARG A 141 -13.57 -25.15 15.14
CA ARG A 141 -12.39 -24.73 14.40
C ARG A 141 -11.57 -23.75 15.23
N GLN A 142 -10.28 -24.03 15.30
CA GLN A 142 -9.13 -23.17 15.62
C GLN A 142 -9.40 -21.66 15.41
N PRO A 143 -10.01 -20.99 16.41
CA PRO A 143 -10.51 -19.63 16.24
C PRO A 143 -9.36 -18.63 16.19
N TYR A 144 -8.26 -18.97 16.86
CA TYR A 144 -7.05 -18.18 16.93
C TYR A 144 -6.32 -18.14 15.59
N GLU A 145 -6.09 -19.30 14.96
CA GLU A 145 -5.47 -19.41 13.65
C GLU A 145 -6.31 -18.75 12.56
N THR A 146 -7.64 -18.87 12.64
CA THR A 146 -8.56 -18.21 11.72
C THR A 146 -8.47 -16.69 11.84
N ALA A 147 -8.50 -16.15 13.07
CA ALA A 147 -8.33 -14.72 13.33
C ALA A 147 -6.95 -14.22 12.84
N MET A 148 -5.90 -15.01 13.00
CA MET A 148 -4.55 -14.69 12.54
C MET A 148 -4.44 -14.67 11.02
N ALA A 149 -5.03 -15.65 10.32
CA ALA A 149 -5.10 -15.66 8.86
C ALA A 149 -5.93 -14.50 8.31
N LEU A 150 -7.05 -14.16 8.95
CA LEU A 150 -7.84 -12.97 8.61
C LEU A 150 -7.02 -11.69 8.80
N ALA A 151 -6.30 -11.56 9.91
CA ALA A 151 -5.47 -10.40 10.19
C ALA A 151 -4.39 -10.23 9.13
N LEU A 152 -3.71 -11.32 8.76
CA LEU A 152 -2.72 -11.35 7.69
C LEU A 152 -3.33 -10.94 6.34
N CYS A 153 -4.52 -11.46 5.97
CA CYS A 153 -5.23 -11.06 4.76
C CYS A 153 -5.47 -9.54 4.71
N TYR A 154 -6.11 -8.98 5.73
CA TYR A 154 -6.46 -7.57 5.76
C TYR A 154 -5.24 -6.65 5.85
N ALA A 155 -4.23 -7.04 6.63
CA ALA A 155 -2.96 -6.33 6.71
C ALA A 155 -2.22 -6.31 5.36
N SER A 156 -2.28 -7.41 4.62
CA SER A 156 -1.68 -7.51 3.27
C SER A 156 -2.42 -6.69 2.22
N MET A 157 -3.74 -6.46 2.38
CA MET A 157 -4.52 -5.65 1.44
C MET A 157 -4.23 -4.15 1.58
N ALA A 158 -4.04 -3.65 2.81
CA ALA A 158 -3.89 -2.23 3.11
C ALA A 158 -2.84 -1.48 2.25
N PRO A 159 -1.58 -1.95 2.09
CA PRO A 159 -0.58 -1.22 1.31
C PRO A 159 -0.92 -1.13 -0.19
N TRP A 160 -1.63 -2.11 -0.74
CA TRP A 160 -2.09 -2.08 -2.13
C TRP A 160 -3.24 -1.11 -2.33
N VAL A 161 -4.22 -1.11 -1.42
CA VAL A 161 -5.32 -0.13 -1.45
C VAL A 161 -4.79 1.29 -1.31
N GLU A 162 -3.80 1.49 -0.43
CA GLU A 162 -3.09 2.77 -0.28
C GLU A 162 -2.39 3.20 -1.56
N SER A 163 -1.67 2.28 -2.22
CA SER A 163 -0.98 2.55 -3.48
C SER A 163 -1.94 2.92 -4.61
N GLU A 164 -3.04 2.18 -4.77
CA GLU A 164 -4.09 2.49 -5.75
C GLU A 164 -4.77 3.84 -5.48
N GLY A 165 -5.02 4.14 -4.20
CA GLY A 165 -5.55 5.42 -3.75
C GLY A 165 -4.60 6.58 -4.07
N TYR A 166 -3.32 6.44 -3.74
CA TYR A 166 -2.29 7.43 -4.02
C TYR A 166 -2.18 7.73 -5.54
N LEU A 167 -2.23 6.70 -6.39
CA LEU A 167 -2.22 6.86 -7.85
C LEU A 167 -3.45 7.62 -8.39
N SER A 168 -4.52 7.72 -7.60
CA SER A 168 -5.79 8.36 -7.99
C SER A 168 -5.86 9.85 -7.66
N LEU A 169 -4.96 10.36 -6.80
CA LEU A 169 -4.90 11.75 -6.30
C LEU A 169 -4.99 12.85 -7.38
N ASN A 170 -4.58 12.52 -8.60
CA ASN A 170 -4.43 13.50 -9.68
C ASN A 170 -5.32 13.25 -10.90
N LYS A 171 -6.18 12.21 -10.88
CA LYS A 171 -6.89 11.80 -12.10
C LYS A 171 -8.28 11.19 -11.89
N ALA A 172 -8.55 10.60 -10.73
CA ALA A 172 -9.75 9.78 -10.54
C ALA A 172 -10.38 10.05 -9.17
N PRO A 173 -11.24 11.08 -9.04
CA PRO A 173 -11.82 11.43 -7.75
C PRO A 173 -12.67 10.32 -7.16
N ASP A 174 -13.48 9.64 -7.98
CA ASP A 174 -14.37 8.59 -7.51
C ASP A 174 -13.58 7.39 -6.99
N THR A 175 -12.54 6.97 -7.73
CA THR A 175 -11.60 5.92 -7.29
C THR A 175 -10.85 6.32 -6.03
N LEU A 176 -10.42 7.59 -5.90
CA LEU A 176 -9.77 8.07 -4.67
C LEU A 176 -10.68 7.90 -3.45
N MET A 177 -11.94 8.32 -3.56
CA MET A 177 -12.91 8.24 -2.46
C MET A 177 -13.29 6.79 -2.15
N GLU A 178 -13.47 5.95 -3.18
CA GLU A 178 -13.69 4.51 -3.03
C GLU A 178 -12.52 3.85 -2.27
N LYS A 179 -11.28 4.08 -2.72
CA LYS A 179 -10.09 3.49 -2.11
C LYS A 179 -9.84 3.99 -0.70
N ALA A 180 -10.15 5.25 -0.40
CA ALA A 180 -10.07 5.78 0.96
C ALA A 180 -11.03 5.03 1.91
N ARG A 181 -12.28 4.78 1.48
CA ARG A 181 -13.23 3.97 2.26
C ARG A 181 -12.80 2.51 2.37
N GLU A 182 -12.30 1.93 1.28
CA GLU A 182 -11.78 0.56 1.28
C GLU A 182 -10.59 0.42 2.25
N TYR A 183 -9.65 1.38 2.22
CA TYR A 183 -8.50 1.41 3.14
C TYR A 183 -8.98 1.47 4.59
N ALA A 184 -9.91 2.38 4.90
CA ALA A 184 -10.46 2.48 6.25
C ALA A 184 -11.12 1.17 6.71
N ARG A 185 -11.87 0.50 5.82
CA ARG A 185 -12.49 -0.80 6.11
C ARG A 185 -11.44 -1.89 6.39
N VAL A 186 -10.50 -2.12 5.47
CA VAL A 186 -9.52 -3.22 5.61
C VAL A 186 -8.61 -2.98 6.80
N ARG A 187 -8.19 -1.73 7.01
CA ARG A 187 -7.27 -1.36 8.07
C ARG A 187 -7.91 -1.49 9.45
N ARG A 188 -9.13 -0.95 9.65
CA ARG A 188 -9.86 -1.12 10.91
C ARG A 188 -10.12 -2.58 11.21
N ARG A 189 -10.44 -3.38 10.18
CA ARG A 189 -10.66 -4.82 10.36
C ARG A 189 -9.40 -5.55 10.83
N ALA A 190 -8.23 -5.21 10.30
CA ALA A 190 -6.95 -5.73 10.79
C ALA A 190 -6.68 -5.33 12.26
N GLU A 191 -6.97 -4.08 12.63
CA GLU A 191 -6.81 -3.55 14.00
C GLU A 191 -7.77 -4.22 14.99
N GLU A 192 -9.03 -4.44 14.60
CA GLU A 192 -10.01 -5.22 15.38
C GLU A 192 -9.52 -6.64 15.65
N LEU A 193 -8.99 -7.31 14.61
CA LEU A 193 -8.46 -8.67 14.72
C LEU A 193 -7.21 -8.72 15.59
N GLN A 194 -6.32 -7.73 15.49
CA GLN A 194 -5.17 -7.58 16.37
C GLN A 194 -5.61 -7.45 17.83
N GLY A 195 -6.63 -6.62 18.11
CA GLY A 195 -7.22 -6.48 19.44
C GLY A 195 -7.90 -7.77 19.93
N ALA A 196 -8.56 -8.52 19.05
CA ALA A 196 -9.16 -9.82 19.38
C ALA A 196 -8.09 -10.87 19.71
N LEU A 197 -7.01 -10.94 18.92
CA LEU A 197 -5.87 -11.83 19.18
C LEU A 197 -5.21 -11.53 20.52
N ALA A 198 -5.01 -10.25 20.85
CA ALA A 198 -4.46 -9.85 22.15
C ALA A 198 -5.34 -10.28 23.33
N LYS A 199 -6.69 -10.23 23.18
CA LYS A 199 -7.63 -10.73 24.19
C LYS A 199 -7.57 -12.25 24.33
N MET A 200 -7.45 -12.98 23.22
CA MET A 200 -7.29 -14.43 23.23
C MET A 200 -5.96 -14.84 23.89
N ASP A 201 -4.86 -14.14 23.59
CA ASP A 201 -3.54 -14.35 24.20
C ASP A 201 -3.58 -14.11 25.72
N ALA A 202 -4.30 -13.08 26.17
CA ALA A 202 -4.47 -12.81 27.59
C ALA A 202 -5.29 -13.89 28.32
N ALA A 203 -6.25 -14.50 27.63
CA ALA A 203 -7.11 -15.55 28.19
C ALA A 203 -6.40 -16.93 28.22
N ASP A 204 -5.64 -17.26 27.17
CA ASP A 204 -4.83 -18.48 27.09
C ASP A 204 -3.54 -18.21 26.27
N PRO A 205 -2.41 -17.92 26.95
CA PRO A 205 -1.12 -17.70 26.29
C PRO A 205 -0.60 -18.90 25.48
N SER A 206 -1.13 -20.11 25.72
CA SER A 206 -0.71 -21.32 24.99
C SER A 206 -1.30 -21.40 23.58
N LEU A 207 -2.27 -20.56 23.22
CA LEU A 207 -2.85 -20.54 21.87
C LEU A 207 -1.81 -20.15 20.83
N LYS A 208 -1.00 -19.14 21.14
CA LYS A 208 0.02 -18.61 20.23
C LYS A 208 1.08 -19.64 19.86
N SER A 209 1.48 -20.50 20.80
CA SER A 209 2.49 -21.54 20.56
C SER A 209 1.97 -22.74 19.74
N LYS A 210 0.65 -22.87 19.58
CA LYS A 210 0.01 -23.93 18.78
C LYS A 210 -0.11 -23.56 17.31
N VAL A 211 0.03 -22.29 16.96
CA VAL A 211 -0.02 -21.82 15.57
C VAL A 211 1.26 -22.19 14.83
N SER A 212 1.13 -22.50 13.54
CA SER A 212 2.29 -22.67 12.68
C SER A 212 3.15 -21.39 12.64
N GLU A 213 4.46 -21.55 12.81
CA GLU A 213 5.40 -20.43 12.83
C GLU A 213 5.31 -19.51 11.60
N THR A 214 5.06 -20.08 10.42
CA THR A 214 4.94 -19.31 9.17
C THR A 214 3.77 -18.34 9.20
N LEU A 215 2.59 -18.80 9.62
CA LEU A 215 1.41 -17.95 9.77
C LEU A 215 1.63 -16.89 10.85
N ARG A 216 2.18 -17.30 12.01
CA ARG A 216 2.45 -16.41 13.14
C ARG A 216 3.40 -15.28 12.74
N SER A 217 4.56 -15.62 12.22
CA SER A 217 5.58 -14.65 11.80
C SER A 217 5.05 -13.72 10.71
N SER A 218 4.37 -14.25 9.67
CA SER A 218 3.83 -13.42 8.60
C SER A 218 2.78 -12.42 9.11
N ALA A 219 1.85 -12.88 9.97
CA ALA A 219 0.81 -12.02 10.53
C ALA A 219 1.40 -10.94 11.46
N GLU A 220 2.35 -11.31 12.33
CA GLU A 220 3.01 -10.37 13.25
C GLU A 220 3.80 -9.29 12.50
N VAL A 221 4.52 -9.65 11.44
CA VAL A 221 5.24 -8.69 10.60
C VAL A 221 4.25 -7.75 9.90
N ALA A 222 3.22 -8.29 9.23
CA ALA A 222 2.25 -7.47 8.51
C ALA A 222 1.49 -6.50 9.44
N LEU A 223 1.06 -6.97 10.62
CA LEU A 223 0.41 -6.11 11.64
C LEU A 223 1.39 -5.10 12.26
N GLY A 224 2.65 -5.48 12.43
CA GLY A 224 3.70 -4.59 12.93
C GLY A 224 4.01 -3.46 11.96
N ASP A 225 4.11 -3.75 10.67
CA ASP A 225 4.30 -2.75 9.62
C ASP A 225 3.11 -1.80 9.55
N LEU A 226 1.89 -2.33 9.66
CA LEU A 226 0.70 -1.52 9.80
C LEU A 226 0.81 -0.56 11.01
N ALA A 227 1.18 -1.05 12.19
CA ALA A 227 1.23 -0.24 13.41
C ALA A 227 2.17 0.99 13.31
N ARG A 228 3.20 0.95 12.45
CA ARG A 228 4.14 2.06 12.24
C ARG A 228 3.49 3.31 11.61
N SER A 229 2.37 3.16 10.90
CA SER A 229 1.65 4.26 10.22
C SER A 229 0.36 4.69 10.93
N GLY A 230 0.28 4.52 12.26
CA GLY A 230 -0.94 4.75 13.03
C GLY A 230 -1.50 6.19 12.96
N ASP A 231 -0.65 7.21 12.95
CA ASP A 231 -1.10 8.61 12.82
C ASP A 231 -1.72 8.90 11.46
N GLU A 232 -1.09 8.44 10.39
CA GLU A 232 -1.60 8.58 9.02
C GLU A 232 -2.92 7.81 8.82
N ALA A 233 -3.03 6.61 9.40
CA ALA A 233 -4.28 5.86 9.39
C ALA A 233 -5.41 6.63 10.10
N ARG A 234 -5.15 7.21 11.28
CA ARG A 234 -6.13 8.03 12.01
C ARG A 234 -6.58 9.24 11.21
N ARG A 235 -5.65 9.93 10.54
CA ARG A 235 -5.98 11.06 9.67
C ARG A 235 -6.88 10.63 8.51
N LEU A 236 -6.55 9.52 7.84
CA LEU A 236 -7.36 8.99 6.76
C LEU A 236 -8.76 8.56 7.24
N TYR A 237 -8.86 7.97 8.44
CA TYR A 237 -10.16 7.70 9.07
C TYR A 237 -10.99 8.96 9.30
N ALA A 238 -10.36 10.05 9.74
CA ALA A 238 -11.03 11.34 9.91
C ALA A 238 -11.49 11.91 8.56
N SER A 239 -10.67 11.81 7.52
CA SER A 239 -11.06 12.18 6.16
C SER A 239 -12.27 11.38 5.67
N VAL A 240 -12.29 10.05 5.87
CA VAL A 240 -13.43 9.19 5.50
C VAL A 240 -14.69 9.55 6.28
N ALA A 241 -14.57 9.74 7.60
CA ALA A 241 -15.70 10.17 8.42
C ALA A 241 -16.29 11.50 7.94
N LYS A 242 -15.45 12.46 7.57
CA LYS A 242 -15.90 13.73 6.98
C LYS A 242 -16.53 13.56 5.60
N MET A 243 -15.96 12.71 4.72
CA MET A 243 -16.57 12.42 3.42
C MET A 243 -17.98 11.86 3.55
N ASP A 244 -18.22 11.01 4.54
CA ASP A 244 -19.50 10.35 4.74
C ASP A 244 -20.52 11.23 5.49
N ALA A 245 -20.05 12.10 6.39
CA ALA A 245 -20.90 13.00 7.18
C ALA A 245 -21.18 14.35 6.51
N GLU A 246 -20.26 14.86 5.69
CA GLU A 246 -20.28 16.22 5.15
C GLU A 246 -20.19 16.20 3.61
N PRO A 247 -21.34 16.22 2.88
CA PRO A 247 -21.34 16.18 1.41
C PRO A 247 -20.50 17.30 0.76
N ALA A 248 -20.44 18.46 1.41
CA ALA A 248 -19.62 19.60 1.01
C ALA A 248 -18.11 19.26 0.98
N PHE A 249 -17.63 18.51 1.97
CA PHE A 249 -16.24 18.05 2.03
C PHE A 249 -15.94 17.06 0.90
N GLY A 250 -16.83 16.08 0.68
CA GLY A 250 -16.71 15.14 -0.44
C GLY A 250 -16.70 15.85 -1.80
N LYS A 251 -17.52 16.90 -1.97
CA LYS A 251 -17.54 17.71 -3.20
C LYS A 251 -16.25 18.51 -3.38
N ALA A 252 -15.70 19.10 -2.31
CA ALA A 252 -14.44 19.82 -2.35
C ALA A 252 -13.26 18.90 -2.75
N LEU A 253 -13.19 17.68 -2.20
CA LEU A 253 -12.22 16.66 -2.61
C LEU A 253 -12.32 16.34 -4.10
N ASN A 254 -13.55 16.06 -4.58
CA ASN A 254 -13.81 15.73 -5.98
C ASN A 254 -13.34 16.85 -6.92
N LEU A 255 -13.67 18.11 -6.60
CA LEU A 255 -13.26 19.28 -7.37
C LEU A 255 -11.74 19.49 -7.34
N THR A 256 -11.08 19.29 -6.20
CA THR A 256 -9.62 19.40 -6.10
C THR A 256 -8.91 18.36 -6.97
N VAL A 257 -9.35 17.10 -6.96
CA VAL A 257 -8.74 16.05 -7.82
C VAL A 257 -8.97 16.34 -9.31
N GLN A 258 -10.14 16.84 -9.68
CA GLN A 258 -10.40 17.29 -11.06
C GLN A 258 -9.49 18.48 -11.43
N GLY A 259 -9.29 19.41 -10.50
CA GLY A 259 -8.34 20.52 -10.64
C GLY A 259 -6.93 20.02 -10.90
N ASN A 260 -6.47 19.00 -10.17
CA ASN A 260 -5.15 18.39 -10.37
C ASN A 260 -5.02 17.79 -11.79
N ALA A 261 -6.07 17.14 -12.28
CA ALA A 261 -6.09 16.59 -13.64
C ALA A 261 -6.01 17.70 -14.71
N ALA A 262 -6.64 18.85 -14.48
CA ALA A 262 -6.53 20.02 -15.34
C ALA A 262 -5.15 20.69 -15.28
N LEU A 263 -4.58 20.82 -14.08
CA LEU A 263 -3.24 21.37 -13.85
C LEU A 263 -2.16 20.55 -14.57
N ILE A 264 -2.24 19.22 -14.53
CA ILE A 264 -1.30 18.34 -15.28
C ILE A 264 -1.36 18.60 -16.79
N LYS A 265 -2.54 18.92 -17.32
CA LYS A 265 -2.75 19.29 -18.72
C LYS A 265 -2.39 20.75 -19.02
N LYS A 266 -1.93 21.50 -18.02
CA LYS A 266 -1.63 22.94 -18.06
C LYS A 266 -2.84 23.80 -18.44
N ASP A 267 -4.05 23.32 -18.15
CA ASP A 267 -5.28 24.11 -18.23
C ASP A 267 -5.46 24.90 -16.92
N TYR A 268 -4.65 25.95 -16.77
CA TYR A 268 -4.60 26.75 -15.54
C TYR A 268 -5.92 27.46 -15.23
N SER A 269 -6.67 27.84 -16.26
CA SER A 269 -7.97 28.50 -16.09
C SER A 269 -9.00 27.54 -15.49
N LEU A 270 -9.11 26.33 -16.04
CA LEU A 270 -10.00 25.31 -15.50
C LEU A 270 -9.56 24.83 -14.12
N ALA A 271 -8.26 24.57 -13.94
CA ALA A 271 -7.71 24.15 -12.65
C ALA A 271 -8.05 25.16 -11.54
N ARG A 272 -7.82 26.46 -11.81
CA ARG A 272 -8.15 27.54 -10.88
C ARG A 272 -9.64 27.58 -10.53
N ALA A 273 -10.52 27.50 -11.53
CA ALA A 273 -11.96 27.50 -11.30
C ALA A 273 -12.40 26.33 -10.41
N LEU A 274 -11.83 25.14 -10.63
CA LEU A 274 -12.14 23.94 -9.84
C LEU A 274 -11.67 24.08 -8.39
N TYR A 275 -10.45 24.56 -8.14
CA TYR A 275 -9.96 24.76 -6.77
C TYR A 275 -10.70 25.88 -6.03
N GLN A 276 -11.03 26.98 -6.71
CA GLN A 276 -11.86 28.05 -6.13
C GLN A 276 -13.25 27.51 -5.77
N SER A 277 -13.85 26.71 -6.65
CA SER A 277 -15.13 26.05 -6.36
C SER A 277 -15.01 25.07 -5.19
N ALA A 278 -13.89 24.35 -5.05
CA ALA A 278 -13.65 23.47 -3.91
C ALA A 278 -13.64 24.26 -2.59
N MET A 279 -12.95 25.39 -2.53
CA MET A 279 -12.91 26.25 -1.35
C MET A 279 -14.24 26.97 -1.07
N GLN A 280 -15.07 27.21 -2.09
CA GLN A 280 -16.44 27.72 -1.91
C GLN A 280 -17.37 26.67 -1.31
N ASN A 281 -17.23 25.41 -1.73
CA ASN A 281 -18.01 24.30 -1.17
C ASN A 281 -17.58 23.99 0.26
N TYR A 282 -16.27 24.05 0.54
CA TYR A 282 -15.73 23.80 1.87
C TYR A 282 -14.72 24.88 2.25
N ALA A 283 -15.18 25.86 3.04
CA ALA A 283 -14.35 26.99 3.46
C ALA A 283 -13.12 26.51 4.24
N GLY A 284 -11.95 27.03 3.88
CA GLY A 284 -10.68 26.63 4.50
C GLY A 284 -10.17 25.25 4.07
N PHE A 285 -10.59 24.74 2.89
CA PHE A 285 -10.02 23.51 2.34
C PHE A 285 -8.58 23.72 1.85
N ILE A 286 -7.63 23.54 2.77
CA ILE A 286 -6.19 23.83 2.56
C ILE A 286 -5.59 23.07 1.38
N ASP A 287 -6.12 21.89 1.05
CA ASP A 287 -5.68 21.09 -0.08
C ASP A 287 -5.92 21.77 -1.43
N ALA A 288 -7.08 22.41 -1.60
CA ALA A 288 -7.37 23.22 -2.79
C ALA A 288 -6.52 24.51 -2.80
N ARG A 289 -6.33 25.13 -1.65
CA ARG A 289 -5.53 26.35 -1.50
C ARG A 289 -4.07 26.12 -1.91
N LYS A 290 -3.45 25.03 -1.44
CA LYS A 290 -2.10 24.61 -1.85
C LYS A 290 -1.98 24.46 -3.35
N GLN A 291 -2.98 23.85 -4.01
CA GLN A 291 -2.93 23.64 -5.44
C GLN A 291 -3.14 24.94 -6.24
N LEU A 292 -3.88 25.92 -5.71
CA LEU A 292 -3.94 27.25 -6.31
C LEU A 292 -2.59 27.97 -6.29
N VAL A 293 -1.82 27.84 -5.19
CA VAL A 293 -0.44 28.33 -5.13
C VAL A 293 0.40 27.72 -6.26
N GLU A 294 0.24 26.42 -6.49
CA GLU A 294 0.97 25.72 -7.56
C GLU A 294 0.54 26.19 -8.96
N VAL A 295 -0.75 26.41 -9.21
CA VAL A 295 -1.26 26.98 -10.46
C VAL A 295 -0.65 28.36 -10.70
N ASP A 296 -0.72 29.25 -9.71
CA ASP A 296 -0.22 30.62 -9.84
C ASP A 296 1.31 30.63 -10.04
N PHE A 297 2.03 29.72 -9.38
CA PHE A 297 3.47 29.52 -9.62
C PHE A 297 3.76 29.06 -11.06
N GLN A 298 3.15 27.96 -11.51
CA GLN A 298 3.45 27.37 -12.82
C GLN A 298 3.05 28.29 -13.98
N GLU A 299 1.87 28.91 -13.89
CA GLU A 299 1.40 29.87 -14.89
C GLU A 299 2.24 31.15 -14.87
N GLY A 300 2.52 31.69 -13.68
CA GLY A 300 3.32 32.89 -13.52
C GLY A 300 4.74 32.73 -14.03
N ALA A 301 5.41 31.62 -13.68
CA ALA A 301 6.73 31.29 -14.19
C ALA A 301 6.71 31.13 -15.72
N GLY A 302 5.72 30.44 -16.28
CA GLY A 302 5.56 30.26 -17.73
C GLY A 302 5.38 31.59 -18.48
N MET A 303 4.53 32.48 -17.99
CA MET A 303 4.30 33.81 -18.57
C MET A 303 5.59 34.65 -18.59
N VAL A 304 6.34 34.63 -17.48
CA VAL A 304 7.57 35.44 -17.41
C VAL A 304 8.69 34.85 -18.26
N MET A 305 8.83 33.52 -18.31
CA MET A 305 9.81 32.85 -19.16
C MET A 305 9.57 33.09 -20.66
N THR A 306 8.32 33.13 -21.10
CA THR A 306 7.97 33.37 -22.51
C THR A 306 7.93 34.84 -22.90
N GLY A 307 8.03 35.75 -21.93
CA GLY A 307 7.86 37.19 -22.14
C GLY A 307 6.41 37.63 -22.43
N ALA A 308 5.49 36.67 -22.59
CA ALA A 308 4.07 36.93 -22.79
C ALA A 308 3.41 37.26 -21.44
N GLY A 309 3.07 38.52 -21.22
CA GLY A 309 2.33 38.93 -20.02
C GLY A 309 3.16 39.02 -18.74
N VAL A 310 4.42 39.46 -18.82
CA VAL A 310 5.35 39.59 -17.68
C VAL A 310 4.72 40.26 -16.45
N LYS A 311 3.92 41.32 -16.64
CA LYS A 311 3.24 42.00 -15.52
C LYS A 311 2.23 41.09 -14.81
N ALA A 312 1.44 40.34 -15.57
CA ALA A 312 0.49 39.38 -15.02
C ALA A 312 1.22 38.20 -14.36
N GLY A 313 2.26 37.67 -15.00
CA GLY A 313 3.07 36.59 -14.43
C GLY A 313 3.76 36.98 -13.12
N LYS A 314 4.28 38.22 -12.99
CA LYS A 314 4.81 38.75 -11.72
C LYS A 314 3.74 38.76 -10.62
N LEU A 315 2.53 39.23 -10.93
CA LEU A 315 1.43 39.27 -9.95
C LEU A 315 1.07 37.86 -9.45
N LEU A 316 1.06 36.87 -10.34
CA LEU A 316 0.81 35.47 -9.96
C LEU A 316 1.93 34.92 -9.06
N LEU A 317 3.20 35.22 -9.36
CA LEU A 317 4.33 34.77 -8.54
C LEU A 317 4.34 35.42 -7.15
N TYR A 318 4.02 36.72 -7.04
CA TYR A 318 3.91 37.38 -5.73
C TYR A 318 2.73 36.83 -4.92
N ARG A 319 1.60 36.53 -5.57
CA ARG A 319 0.48 35.87 -4.90
C ARG A 319 0.86 34.46 -4.42
N ALA A 320 1.54 33.68 -5.26
CA ALA A 320 2.01 32.35 -4.87
C ALA A 320 3.00 32.42 -3.68
N TYR A 321 3.85 33.45 -3.63
CA TYR A 321 4.76 33.68 -2.51
C TYR A 321 4.01 33.91 -1.20
N GLU A 322 3.06 34.85 -1.19
CA GLU A 322 2.25 35.19 -0.01
C GLU A 322 1.37 34.01 0.43
N GLU A 323 0.65 33.39 -0.51
CA GLU A 323 -0.26 32.29 -0.22
C GLU A 323 0.47 31.00 0.20
N SER A 324 1.70 30.77 -0.27
CA SER A 324 2.49 29.62 0.19
C SER A 324 2.79 29.68 1.69
N ASP A 325 3.02 30.88 2.23
CA ASP A 325 3.27 31.09 3.67
C ASP A 325 2.02 30.74 4.48
N ALA A 326 0.88 31.29 4.05
CA ALA A 326 -0.39 31.07 4.71
C ALA A 326 -0.83 29.60 4.68
N VAL A 327 -0.54 28.87 3.59
CA VAL A 327 -0.79 27.42 3.52
C VAL A 327 0.10 26.66 4.50
N ILE A 328 1.38 27.06 4.65
CA ILE A 328 2.30 26.45 5.62
C ILE A 328 1.81 26.68 7.05
N GLU A 329 1.47 27.92 7.40
CA GLU A 329 0.93 28.28 8.72
C GLU A 329 -0.34 27.49 9.04
N ASP A 330 -1.31 27.47 8.10
CA ASP A 330 -2.54 26.70 8.25
C ASP A 330 -2.27 25.21 8.44
N ALA A 331 -1.32 24.64 7.71
CA ALA A 331 -1.03 23.22 7.72
C ALA A 331 -0.30 22.74 9.00
N LEU A 332 0.41 23.64 9.67
CA LEU A 332 1.01 23.38 10.98
C LEU A 332 -0.05 23.26 12.09
N GLU A 333 -1.17 23.97 11.95
CA GLU A 333 -2.30 23.90 12.89
C GLU A 333 -3.31 22.81 12.52
N ARG A 334 -3.55 22.62 11.22
CA ARG A 334 -4.60 21.74 10.68
C ARG A 334 -4.01 20.89 9.55
N PRO A 335 -3.78 19.59 9.77
CA PRO A 335 -3.17 18.74 8.75
C PRO A 335 -4.08 18.56 7.54
N SER A 336 -3.47 18.26 6.38
CA SER A 336 -4.18 17.91 5.15
C SER A 336 -5.18 16.77 5.38
N LEU A 337 -6.39 16.94 4.86
CA LEU A 337 -7.43 15.90 4.91
C LEU A 337 -7.62 15.22 3.56
N MET A 338 -6.77 15.50 2.57
CA MET A 338 -6.71 14.73 1.33
C MET A 338 -6.28 13.28 1.64
N PRO A 339 -7.09 12.27 1.27
CA PRO A 339 -6.74 10.86 1.47
C PRO A 339 -5.41 10.52 0.78
N PHE A 340 -4.58 9.69 1.41
CA PHE A 340 -3.28 9.23 0.89
C PHE A 340 -2.20 10.31 0.64
N MET A 341 -2.49 11.58 0.89
CA MET A 341 -1.48 12.64 0.97
C MET A 341 -0.99 12.74 2.42
N THR A 342 0.22 12.28 2.73
CA THR A 342 0.75 12.37 4.11
C THR A 342 0.99 13.82 4.53
N GLY A 343 0.97 14.09 5.84
CA GLY A 343 1.22 15.44 6.37
C GLY A 343 2.60 15.97 5.94
N ASP A 344 3.63 15.14 6.12
CA ASP A 344 5.00 15.48 5.73
C ASP A 344 5.11 15.74 4.22
N LYS A 345 4.45 14.94 3.39
CA LYS A 345 4.47 15.16 1.94
C LYS A 345 3.77 16.46 1.55
N PHE A 346 2.61 16.74 2.15
CA PHE A 346 1.88 17.98 1.90
C PHE A 346 2.74 19.22 2.22
N LEU A 347 3.35 19.22 3.41
CA LEU A 347 4.24 20.30 3.85
C LEU A 347 5.48 20.40 2.97
N ALA A 348 6.14 19.27 2.67
CA ALA A 348 7.32 19.25 1.82
C ALA A 348 7.06 19.82 0.42
N ASP A 349 5.93 19.43 -0.20
CA ASP A 349 5.54 19.93 -1.52
C ASP A 349 5.25 21.45 -1.44
N THR A 350 4.65 21.93 -0.35
CA THR A 350 4.37 23.37 -0.16
C THR A 350 5.64 24.19 0.07
N TYR A 351 6.55 23.73 0.94
CA TYR A 351 7.87 24.35 1.14
C TYR A 351 8.70 24.35 -0.15
N SER A 352 8.63 23.26 -0.93
CA SER A 352 9.30 23.18 -2.24
C SER A 352 8.78 24.25 -3.21
N ILE A 353 7.45 24.45 -3.26
CA ILE A 353 6.84 25.50 -4.09
C ILE A 353 7.27 26.88 -3.59
N ARG A 354 7.28 27.13 -2.27
CA ARG A 354 7.75 28.39 -1.70
C ARG A 354 9.18 28.71 -2.13
N ALA A 355 10.10 27.75 -1.99
CA ALA A 355 11.48 27.92 -2.43
C ALA A 355 11.56 28.20 -3.94
N ALA A 356 10.79 27.47 -4.76
CA ALA A 356 10.73 27.68 -6.20
C ALA A 356 10.21 29.08 -6.59
N VAL A 357 9.18 29.56 -5.89
CA VAL A 357 8.61 30.89 -6.11
C VAL A 357 9.62 31.99 -5.74
N ILE A 358 10.31 31.87 -4.61
CA ILE A 358 11.34 32.84 -4.21
C ILE A 358 12.45 32.90 -5.25
N ALA A 359 12.91 31.74 -5.74
CA ALA A 359 13.91 31.66 -6.81
C ALA A 359 13.40 32.32 -8.11
N ALA A 360 12.15 32.07 -8.49
CA ALA A 360 11.55 32.68 -9.67
C ALA A 360 11.46 34.22 -9.52
N VAL A 361 11.01 34.72 -8.37
CA VAL A 361 10.95 36.17 -8.09
C VAL A 361 12.36 36.80 -8.15
N ASN A 362 13.39 36.15 -7.58
CA ASN A 362 14.77 36.62 -7.65
C ASN A 362 15.28 36.74 -9.10
N ALA A 363 15.04 35.71 -9.91
CA ALA A 363 15.43 35.69 -11.32
C ALA A 363 14.79 36.84 -12.12
N ILE A 364 13.52 37.13 -11.84
CA ILE A 364 12.75 38.15 -12.57
C ILE A 364 13.15 39.57 -12.20
N GLU A 365 13.50 39.79 -10.94
CA GLU A 365 13.98 41.08 -10.46
C GLU A 365 15.47 41.31 -10.78
N LYS A 366 16.13 40.36 -11.48
CA LYS A 366 17.54 40.44 -11.93
C LYS A 366 18.48 40.85 -10.79
N GLY A 367 18.25 40.31 -9.59
CA GLY A 367 19.04 40.62 -8.40
C GLY A 367 18.85 42.03 -7.82
N ARG A 368 17.89 42.84 -8.30
CA ARG A 368 17.57 44.18 -7.78
C ARG A 368 16.52 44.16 -6.67
N LEU A 369 16.42 43.07 -5.92
CA LEU A 369 15.48 42.93 -4.82
C LEU A 369 15.88 43.81 -3.64
N LYS A 370 14.97 44.69 -3.19
CA LYS A 370 15.15 45.52 -1.99
C LYS A 370 15.43 44.70 -0.71
N ASN A 371 14.93 43.46 -0.66
CA ASN A 371 15.01 42.58 0.51
C ASN A 371 15.80 41.28 0.23
N LYS A 372 16.86 41.33 -0.58
CA LYS A 372 17.60 40.14 -1.05
C LYS A 372 18.02 39.20 0.09
N ALA A 373 18.63 39.71 1.16
CA ALA A 373 19.09 38.89 2.29
C ALA A 373 17.94 38.17 3.03
N LYS A 374 16.78 38.82 3.14
CA LYS A 374 15.59 38.21 3.74
C LYS A 374 15.08 37.06 2.87
N LEU A 375 14.96 37.28 1.56
CA LEU A 375 14.49 36.27 0.61
C LEU A 375 15.44 35.09 0.49
N GLU A 376 16.75 35.32 0.53
CA GLU A 376 17.76 34.25 0.57
C GLU A 376 17.61 33.37 1.81
N LYS A 377 17.41 34.00 2.98
CA LYS A 377 17.17 33.27 4.24
C LYS A 377 15.89 32.44 4.17
N GLU A 378 14.80 33.00 3.66
CA GLU A 378 13.52 32.30 3.50
C GLU A 378 13.59 31.18 2.48
N PHE A 379 14.28 31.40 1.35
CA PHE A 379 14.54 30.38 0.34
C PHE A 379 15.25 29.18 0.95
N LYS A 380 16.36 29.42 1.66
CA LYS A 380 17.14 28.36 2.28
C LYS A 380 16.32 27.62 3.34
N ALA A 381 15.61 28.33 4.21
CA ALA A 381 14.78 27.71 5.24
C ALA A 381 13.69 26.82 4.64
N ALA A 382 13.01 27.29 3.58
CA ALA A 382 11.99 26.50 2.90
C ALA A 382 12.60 25.28 2.20
N LEU A 383 13.75 25.43 1.54
CA LEU A 383 14.42 24.33 0.85
C LEU A 383 14.92 23.26 1.82
N ASP A 384 15.57 23.66 2.91
CA ASP A 384 16.07 22.75 3.95
C ASP A 384 14.92 21.94 4.56
N GLU A 385 13.80 22.60 4.84
CA GLU A 385 12.61 21.95 5.42
C GLU A 385 11.93 21.01 4.42
N ALA A 386 11.83 21.39 3.15
CA ALA A 386 11.31 20.53 2.09
C ALA A 386 12.12 19.23 1.94
N VAL A 387 13.45 19.33 1.96
CA VAL A 387 14.36 18.18 1.87
C VAL A 387 14.30 17.32 3.13
N ARG A 388 14.18 17.94 4.31
CA ARG A 388 14.04 17.22 5.59
C ARG A 388 12.78 16.35 5.62
N LEU A 389 11.65 16.91 5.18
CA LEU A 389 10.34 16.25 5.20
C LEU A 389 10.18 15.22 4.06
N ASN A 390 10.71 15.50 2.87
CA ASN A 390 10.67 14.58 1.74
C ASN A 390 12.00 14.58 0.97
N PRO A 391 12.99 13.77 1.40
CA PRO A 391 14.30 13.69 0.76
C PRO A 391 14.26 13.23 -0.70
N GLN A 392 13.17 12.59 -1.13
CA GLN A 392 12.98 12.11 -2.51
C GLN A 392 12.17 13.09 -3.37
N GLY A 393 11.77 14.25 -2.83
CA GLY A 393 11.04 15.27 -3.57
C GLY A 393 11.86 15.85 -4.72
N LYS A 394 11.44 15.57 -5.96
CA LYS A 394 12.18 15.99 -7.17
C LYS A 394 12.43 17.50 -7.22
N LEU A 395 11.41 18.32 -6.97
CA LEU A 395 11.53 19.78 -7.04
C LEU A 395 12.56 20.33 -6.04
N ALA A 396 12.47 19.91 -4.77
CA ALA A 396 13.44 20.31 -3.75
C ALA A 396 14.86 19.86 -4.09
N ARG A 397 15.03 18.63 -4.59
CA ARG A 397 16.35 18.13 -5.02
C ARG A 397 16.93 18.91 -6.19
N ASP A 398 16.12 19.18 -7.21
CA ASP A 398 16.54 19.95 -8.39
C ASP A 398 16.93 21.39 -7.98
N LEU A 399 16.19 21.99 -7.02
CA LEU A 399 16.52 23.30 -6.46
C LEU A 399 17.81 23.27 -5.61
N LEU A 400 17.98 22.26 -4.76
CA LEU A 400 19.17 22.09 -3.94
C LEU A 400 20.42 21.88 -4.78
N GLU A 401 20.32 21.08 -5.83
CA GLU A 401 21.43 20.87 -6.77
C GLU A 401 21.85 22.20 -7.42
N ARG A 402 20.88 23.00 -7.90
CA ARG A 402 21.16 24.32 -8.48
C ARG A 402 21.76 25.28 -7.46
N TYR A 403 21.14 25.39 -6.28
CA TYR A 403 21.62 26.25 -5.20
C TYR A 403 23.04 25.93 -4.78
N SER A 404 23.40 24.64 -4.71
CA SER A 404 24.77 24.23 -4.37
C SER A 404 25.82 24.61 -5.42
N LYS A 405 25.42 24.78 -6.68
CA LYS A 405 26.31 25.16 -7.80
C LYS A 405 26.38 26.66 -8.02
N GLU A 406 25.24 27.34 -7.92
CA GLU A 406 25.07 28.73 -8.38
C GLU A 406 24.93 29.73 -7.22
N GLY A 407 24.66 29.26 -5.99
CA GLY A 407 24.21 30.14 -4.90
C GLY A 407 22.75 30.57 -5.09
N PHE A 408 22.36 31.63 -4.37
CA PHE A 408 20.98 32.18 -4.41
C PHE A 408 20.69 33.09 -5.60
#